data_AF-A0AAV8Z7B3-F1
#
_entry.id   AF-A0AAV8Z7B3-F1
#
_cell.length_a   1.000
_cell.length_b   1.000
_cell.length_c   1.000
_cell.angle_alpha   90.00
_cell.angle_beta   90.00
_cell.angle_gamma   90.00
#
_symmetry.space_group_name_H-M   'P 1'
#
loop_
_entity.id
_entity.type
_entity.pdbx_description
1 polymer ?
#
loop_
_entity_poly.entity_id
_entity_poly.type
_entity_poly.pdbx_seq_one_letter_code
_entity_poly.pdbx_strand_id
1 'polypeptide(L)'
;MLFIKFYIDVSLVAEINSTTYWRYPFGTICNPKQLVEYIVMDVEPIMDKERNFFPGQGTISNHHILADVWVVKASELGVNDNTIHTRTHLGHILKPGDSVLG
;
A
#
# COMPACT_ATOMS: atom_id res chain seq x y z
N MET A 1 19.50 7.79 -13.50
CA MET A 1 18.61 8.63 -12.68
C MET A 1 17.65 7.69 -11.97
N LEU A 2 18.01 7.26 -10.76
CA LEU A 2 17.27 6.25 -10.00
C LEU A 2 16.15 6.98 -9.25
N PHE A 3 14.91 6.93 -9.76
CA PHE A 3 13.76 7.49 -9.07
C PHE A 3 13.25 6.48 -8.05
N ILE A 4 13.53 6.73 -6.77
CA ILE A 4 12.93 5.97 -5.68
C ILE A 4 11.54 6.57 -5.45
N LYS A 5 10.50 5.89 -5.96
CA LYS A 5 9.10 6.25 -5.70
C LYS A 5 8.69 5.71 -4.33
N PHE A 6 8.34 6.60 -3.41
CA PHE A 6 7.73 6.23 -2.13
C PHE A 6 6.23 6.02 -2.32
N TYR A 7 5.73 4.85 -1.97
CA TYR A 7 4.29 4.61 -1.82
C TYR A 7 3.92 4.94 -0.37
N ILE A 8 3.36 6.12 -0.18
CA ILE A 8 2.63 6.44 1.03
C ILE A 8 1.20 5.93 0.84
N ASP A 9 0.57 5.49 1.93
CA ASP A 9 -0.72 4.81 2.01
C ASP A 9 -1.91 5.58 1.41
N VAL A 10 -1.75 6.89 1.20
CA VAL A 10 -2.55 7.72 0.29
C VAL A 10 -1.78 7.78 -1.02
N SER A 11 -2.36 7.41 -2.17
CA SER A 11 -1.77 7.27 -3.53
C SER A 11 -0.97 8.46 -4.11
N LEU A 12 -0.22 9.14 -3.26
CA LEU A 12 0.65 10.26 -3.50
C LEU A 12 2.00 9.71 -3.87
N VAL A 13 2.59 10.31 -4.89
CA VAL A 13 3.92 9.99 -5.35
C VAL A 13 4.81 11.17 -5.06
N ALA A 14 5.92 10.89 -4.40
CA ALA A 14 6.99 11.86 -4.20
C ALA A 14 8.21 11.46 -5.03
N GLU A 15 8.82 12.44 -5.69
CA GLU A 15 10.10 12.27 -6.37
C GLU A 15 11.21 12.86 -5.51
N ILE A 16 12.25 12.05 -5.26
CA ILE A 16 13.43 12.48 -4.50
C ILE A 16 14.65 12.34 -5.39
N ASN A 17 15.42 13.43 -5.53
CA ASN A 17 16.69 13.42 -6.25
C ASN A 17 17.86 12.98 -5.33
N SER A 18 18.97 12.55 -5.93
CA SER A 18 20.14 12.06 -5.19
C SER A 18 20.70 13.09 -4.21
N THR A 19 20.76 14.36 -4.61
CA THR A 19 21.30 15.44 -3.76
C THR A 19 20.48 15.64 -2.50
N THR A 20 19.15 15.56 -2.61
CA THR A 20 18.23 15.66 -1.47
C THR A 20 18.36 14.45 -0.55
N TYR A 21 18.43 13.24 -1.11
CA TYR A 21 18.60 12.02 -0.31
C TYR A 21 19.92 12.03 0.49
N TRP A 22 21.04 12.41 -0.14
CA TRP A 22 22.34 12.45 0.55
C TRP A 22 22.42 13.54 1.61
N ARG A 23 21.63 14.61 1.50
CA ARG A 23 21.51 15.65 2.54
C ARG A 23 20.62 15.21 3.70
N TYR A 24 19.59 14.40 3.43
CA TYR A 24 18.61 13.93 4.41
C TYR A 24 18.37 12.42 4.25
N PRO A 25 19.33 11.56 4.65
CA PRO A 25 19.20 10.12 4.48
C PRO A 25 18.14 9.57 5.45
N PHE A 26 17.37 8.59 4.98
CA PHE A 26 16.43 7.82 5.80
C PHE A 26 16.60 6.33 5.50
N GLY A 27 16.35 5.50 6.50
CA GLY A 27 16.48 4.04 6.41
C GLY A 27 15.18 3.36 5.97
N THR A 28 15.29 2.09 5.56
CA THR A 28 14.13 1.23 5.31
C THR A 28 13.52 0.77 6.63
N ILE A 29 12.19 0.77 6.72
CA ILE A 29 11.46 0.39 7.94
C ILE A 29 11.45 -1.12 8.17
N CYS A 30 11.46 -1.93 7.11
CA CYS A 30 11.38 -3.39 7.19
C CYS A 30 12.30 -4.07 6.15
N ASN A 31 12.80 -5.26 6.49
CA ASN A 31 13.54 -6.12 5.57
C ASN A 31 12.56 -7.02 4.80
N PRO A 32 12.70 -7.18 3.47
CA PRO A 32 11.85 -8.07 2.67
C PRO A 32 11.73 -9.51 3.21
N LYS A 33 12.74 -10.01 3.94
CA LYS A 33 12.70 -11.36 4.54
C LYS A 33 11.73 -11.50 5.72
N GLN A 34 11.25 -10.39 6.27
CA GLN A 34 10.33 -10.37 7.41
C GLN A 34 8.86 -10.30 6.96
N LEU A 35 8.60 -10.23 5.65
CA LEU A 35 7.25 -10.21 5.11
C LEU A 35 6.57 -11.57 5.34
N VAL A 36 5.30 -11.51 5.73
CA VAL A 36 4.45 -12.67 6.00
C VAL A 36 3.37 -12.77 4.93
N GLU A 37 2.91 -13.99 4.67
CA GLU A 37 1.83 -14.26 3.73
C GLU A 37 0.45 -14.01 4.36
N TYR A 38 -0.37 -13.26 3.64
CA TYR A 38 -1.74 -12.96 3.97
C TYR A 38 -2.66 -13.37 2.83
N ILE A 39 -3.87 -13.81 3.18
CA ILE A 39 -4.93 -14.13 2.24
C ILE A 39 -5.93 -12.98 2.26
N VAL A 40 -6.25 -12.48 1.06
CA VAL A 40 -7.24 -11.44 0.86
C VAL A 40 -8.62 -12.02 1.01
N MET A 41 -9.40 -11.50 1.96
CA MET A 41 -10.77 -11.94 2.22
C MET A 41 -11.79 -11.08 1.46
N ASP A 42 -11.58 -9.77 1.44
CA ASP A 42 -12.45 -8.83 0.73
C ASP A 42 -11.68 -7.58 0.28
N VAL A 43 -12.16 -6.94 -0.80
CA VAL A 43 -11.54 -5.76 -1.43
C VAL A 43 -12.63 -4.77 -1.82
N GLU A 44 -12.59 -3.57 -1.25
CA GLU A 44 -13.48 -2.47 -1.57
C GLU A 44 -12.67 -1.32 -2.19
N PRO A 45 -12.70 -1.15 -3.54
CA PRO A 45 -11.98 -0.07 -4.20
C PRO A 45 -12.62 1.29 -3.92
N ILE A 46 -11.82 2.22 -3.43
CA ILE A 46 -12.22 3.60 -3.16
C ILE A 46 -12.20 4.38 -4.47
N MET A 47 -13.36 4.89 -4.86
CA MET A 47 -13.48 5.69 -6.08
C MET A 47 -12.84 7.06 -5.89
N ASP A 48 -12.32 7.65 -6.98
CA ASP A 48 -11.71 8.99 -6.96
C ASP A 48 -12.65 10.08 -6.42
N LYS A 49 -13.97 9.88 -6.52
CA LYS A 49 -14.98 10.80 -6.01
C LYS A 49 -15.05 10.84 -4.48
N GLU A 50 -14.60 9.78 -3.82
CA GLU A 50 -14.60 9.62 -2.36
C GLU A 50 -13.23 9.97 -1.76
N ARG A 51 -12.23 10.25 -2.61
CA ARG A 51 -10.93 10.73 -2.16
C ARG A 51 -11.08 12.15 -1.62
N ASN A 52 -10.69 12.33 -0.37
CA ASN A 52 -10.56 13.66 0.23
C ASN A 52 -9.39 14.38 -0.43
N PHE A 53 -9.68 15.43 -1.19
CA PHE A 53 -8.69 16.34 -1.72
C PHE A 53 -8.46 17.48 -0.74
N PHE A 54 -7.22 17.73 -0.35
CA PHE A 54 -6.84 18.86 0.50
C PHE A 54 -5.91 19.83 -0.25
N PRO A 55 -6.04 21.15 -0.02
CA PRO A 55 -5.16 22.13 -0.63
C PRO A 55 -3.71 21.87 -0.20
N GLY A 56 -2.79 21.78 -1.18
CA GLY A 56 -1.39 21.42 -0.96
C GLY A 56 -1.08 19.92 -1.04
N GLN A 57 -2.05 19.09 -1.41
CA GLN A 57 -1.82 17.68 -1.68
C GLN A 57 -0.89 17.49 -2.89
N GLY A 58 0.13 16.66 -2.73
CA GLY A 58 1.12 16.36 -3.77
C GLY A 58 0.53 15.60 -4.96
N THR A 59 1.40 15.20 -5.89
CA THR A 59 1.00 14.50 -7.12
C THR A 59 0.37 13.15 -6.81
N ILE A 60 -0.85 12.93 -7.31
CA ILE A 60 -1.55 11.65 -7.19
C ILE A 60 -1.14 10.73 -8.33
N SER A 61 -0.95 9.44 -8.04
CA SER A 61 -0.64 8.43 -9.03
C SER A 61 -1.88 8.06 -9.85
N ASN A 62 -1.77 8.11 -11.18
CA ASN A 62 -2.81 7.61 -12.09
C ASN A 62 -2.76 6.09 -12.31
N HIS A 63 -1.71 5.41 -11.83
CA HIS A 63 -1.53 3.97 -12.00
C HIS A 63 -2.09 3.14 -10.84
N HIS A 64 -2.55 3.78 -9.77
CA HIS A 64 -2.93 3.12 -8.53
C HIS A 64 -4.33 3.50 -8.10
N ILE A 65 -5.08 2.49 -7.71
CA ILE A 65 -6.42 2.63 -7.15
C ILE A 65 -6.31 2.29 -5.67
N LEU A 66 -6.79 3.20 -4.82
CA LEU A 66 -6.90 2.89 -3.39
C LEU A 66 -8.01 1.88 -3.20
N ALA A 67 -7.78 0.90 -2.34
CA ALA A 67 -8.82 0.00 -1.87
C ALA A 67 -8.65 -0.23 -0.38
N ASP A 68 -9.77 -0.35 0.31
CA ASP A 68 -9.84 -0.92 1.64
C ASP A 68 -9.92 -2.44 1.50
N VAL A 69 -9.07 -3.15 2.24
CA VAL A 69 -8.87 -4.58 2.10
C VAL A 69 -8.90 -5.24 3.46
N TRP A 70 -9.62 -6.35 3.53
CA TRP A 70 -9.63 -7.24 4.69
C TRP A 70 -8.77 -8.44 4.39
N VAL A 71 -7.77 -8.68 5.24
CA VAL A 71 -6.82 -9.79 5.08
C VAL A 71 -6.74 -10.63 6.35
N VAL A 72 -6.41 -11.90 6.19
CA VAL A 72 -6.10 -12.83 7.29
C VAL A 72 -4.71 -13.40 7.06
N LYS A 73 -3.93 -13.63 8.12
CA LYS A 73 -2.64 -14.33 7.95
C LYS A 73 -2.88 -15.73 7.39
N ALA A 74 -2.10 -16.14 6.40
CA ALA A 74 -2.24 -17.47 5.82
C ALA A 74 -2.12 -18.59 6.87
N SER A 75 -1.29 -18.40 7.91
CA SER A 75 -1.12 -19.33 9.03
C SER A 75 -2.32 -19.42 9.98
N GLU A 76 -3.20 -18.41 9.99
CA GLU A 76 -4.35 -18.32 10.90
C GLU A 76 -5.68 -18.60 10.19
N LEU A 77 -5.65 -18.81 8.87
CA LEU A 77 -6.82 -19.08 8.05
C LEU A 77 -7.53 -20.37 8.52
N GLY A 78 -8.81 -20.25 8.87
CA GLY A 78 -9.64 -21.37 9.35
C GLY A 78 -9.42 -21.75 10.82
N VAL A 79 -8.52 -21.07 11.53
CA VAL A 79 -8.34 -21.22 12.98
C VAL A 79 -8.99 -20.06 13.73
N ASN A 80 -8.82 -18.83 13.24
CA ASN A 80 -9.42 -17.62 13.79
C ASN A 80 -10.03 -16.76 12.66
N ASP A 81 -11.18 -16.15 12.92
CA ASP A 81 -11.86 -15.22 11.99
C ASP A 81 -11.42 -13.75 12.18
N ASN A 82 -10.20 -13.53 12.69
CA ASN A 82 -9.69 -12.18 12.91
C ASN A 82 -9.17 -11.58 11.61
N THR A 83 -10.03 -10.86 10.89
CA THR A 83 -9.65 -10.08 9.72
C THR A 83 -8.96 -8.77 10.11
N ILE A 84 -7.83 -8.48 9.48
CA ILE A 84 -7.11 -7.21 9.59
C ILE A 84 -7.58 -6.31 8.45
N HIS A 85 -8.04 -5.11 8.80
CA HIS A 85 -8.36 -4.08 7.83
C HIS A 85 -7.11 -3.25 7.51
N THR A 86 -6.82 -3.09 6.22
CA THR A 86 -5.72 -2.26 5.73
C THR A 86 -6.12 -1.54 4.45
N ARG A 87 -5.45 -0.43 4.13
CA ARG A 87 -5.62 0.29 2.88
C ARG A 87 -4.45 -0.02 1.95
N THR A 88 -4.72 -0.20 0.67
CA THR A 88 -3.70 -0.54 -0.32
C THR A 88 -3.87 0.26 -1.60
N HIS A 89 -2.75 0.45 -2.31
CA HIS A 89 -2.69 1.09 -3.63
C HIS A 89 -2.85 0.07 -4.78
N LEU A 90 -2.96 -1.22 -4.46
CA LEU A 90 -3.10 -2.33 -5.40
C LEU A 90 -4.56 -2.70 -5.68
N GLY A 91 -5.50 -1.81 -5.40
CA GLY A 91 -6.95 -2.08 -5.49
C GLY A 91 -7.45 -2.50 -6.88
N HIS A 92 -6.71 -2.19 -7.95
CA HIS A 92 -7.06 -2.59 -9.31
C HIS A 92 -6.57 -3.98 -9.71
N ILE A 93 -5.70 -4.59 -8.90
CA ILE A 93 -5.07 -5.89 -9.17
C ILE A 93 -5.62 -6.96 -8.24
N LEU A 94 -5.74 -6.62 -6.95
CA LEU A 94 -6.10 -7.57 -5.90
C LEU A 94 -7.54 -8.04 -6.03
N LYS A 95 -7.74 -9.33 -5.77
CA LYS A 95 -9.05 -9.97 -5.69
C LYS A 95 -9.17 -10.79 -4.41
N PRO A 96 -10.39 -10.99 -3.89
CA PRO A 96 -10.64 -11.96 -2.83
C PRO A 96 -10.11 -13.35 -3.19
N GLY A 97 -9.38 -13.97 -2.27
CA GLY A 97 -8.71 -15.26 -2.43
C GLY A 97 -7.24 -15.18 -2.89
N ASP A 98 -6.74 -14.00 -3.24
CA ASP A 98 -5.33 -13.82 -3.59
C ASP A 98 -4.42 -13.92 -2.37
N SER A 99 -3.20 -14.41 -2.59
CA SER A 99 -2.12 -14.38 -1.59
C SER A 99 -1.24 -13.15 -1.80
N VAL A 100 -0.98 -12.42 -0.71
CA VAL A 100 -0.19 -11.19 -0.69
C VAL A 100 0.85 -11.21 0.44
N LEU A 101 1.91 -10.44 0.29
CA LEU A 101 2.95 -10.29 1.30
C LEU A 101 2.80 -8.94 2.02
N GLY A 102 2.93 -8.96 3.35
CA GLY A 102 2.79 -7.78 4.22
C GLY A 102 3.68 -7.84 5.46
#